data_AF-A0A261RP24-F1
#
_entry.id   AF-A0A261RP24-F1
#
_cell.length_a   1.000
_cell.length_b   1.000
_cell.length_c   1.000
_cell.angle_alpha   90.00
_cell.angle_beta   90.00
_cell.angle_gamma   90.00
#
_symmetry.space_group_name_H-M   'P 1'
#
loop_
_entity.id
_entity.type
_entity.pdbx_description
1 polymer ?
#
loop_
_entity_poly.entity_id
_entity_poly.type
_entity_poly.pdbx_seq_one_letter_code
_entity_poly.pdbx_strand_id
1 'polypeptide(L)' 'MGGKSALGLARLLGIAQSIVANSTAPEAQNFDAVAWLGQWLDSPQPALGGRKPGDLIDTPTGVDVVARLLGALESGAYQ' A
#
# COMPACT_ATOMS: atom_id res chain seq x y z
N MET A 1 -11.84 -15.26 12.81
CA MET A 1 -10.98 -14.11 13.16
C MET A 1 -10.67 -13.23 11.92
N GLY A 2 -11.67 -12.87 11.09
CA GLY A 2 -11.44 -12.19 9.79
C GLY A 2 -11.56 -10.65 9.79
N GLY A 3 -11.97 -10.03 10.90
CA GLY A 3 -12.22 -8.58 10.94
C GLY A 3 -10.95 -7.71 10.98
N LYS A 4 -9.81 -8.27 11.36
CA LYS A 4 -8.54 -7.55 11.56
C LYS A 4 -7.87 -7.20 10.22
N SER A 5 -7.82 -8.16 9.31
CA SER A 5 -7.20 -8.02 7.99
C SER A 5 -8.00 -7.06 7.10
N ALA A 6 -9.34 -7.03 7.22
CA ALA A 6 -10.20 -6.11 6.48
C ALA A 6 -9.97 -4.64 6.85
N LEU A 7 -9.82 -4.34 8.16
CA LEU A 7 -9.52 -2.98 8.63
C LEU A 7 -8.11 -2.53 8.19
N GLY A 8 -7.14 -3.44 8.19
CA GLY A 8 -5.79 -3.17 7.70
C GLY A 8 -5.78 -2.83 6.21
N LEU A 9 -6.47 -3.62 5.39
CA LEU A 9 -6.63 -3.37 3.96
C LEU A 9 -7.33 -2.04 3.66
N ALA A 10 -8.41 -1.73 4.39
CA ALA A 10 -9.11 -0.46 4.24
C ALA A 10 -8.20 0.74 4.54
N ARG A 11 -7.33 0.62 5.56
CA ARG A 11 -6.32 1.65 5.85
C ARG A 11 -5.30 1.80 4.72
N LEU A 12 -4.76 0.69 4.20
CA LEU A 12 -3.79 0.72 3.10
C LEU A 12 -4.38 1.33 1.84
N LEU A 13 -5.63 1.00 1.52
CA LEU A 13 -6.36 1.58 0.41
C LEU A 13 -6.60 3.08 0.61
N GLY A 14 -6.88 3.53 1.83
CA GLY A 14 -6.96 4.95 2.16
C GLY A 14 -5.66 5.68 1.82
N ILE A 15 -4.51 5.12 2.22
CA ILE A 15 -3.18 5.70 1.92
C ILE A 15 -2.94 5.72 0.40
N ALA A 16 -3.22 4.62 -0.32
CA ALA A 16 -3.07 4.56 -1.77
C ALA A 16 -3.90 5.65 -2.49
N GLN A 17 -5.16 5.82 -2.07
CA GLN A 17 -6.03 6.85 -2.63
C GLN A 17 -5.53 8.27 -2.30
N SER A 18 -5.02 8.51 -1.09
CA SER A 18 -4.42 9.80 -0.74
C SER A 18 -3.20 10.13 -1.60
N ILE A 19 -2.34 9.15 -1.88
CA ILE A 19 -1.18 9.32 -2.78
C ILE A 19 -1.65 9.76 -4.17
N VAL A 20 -2.66 9.10 -4.70
CA VAL A 20 -3.21 9.40 -6.03
C VAL A 20 -3.89 10.78 -6.04
N ALA A 21 -4.67 11.09 -5.00
CA ALA A 21 -5.35 12.38 -4.86
C ALA A 21 -4.38 13.55 -4.71
N ASN A 22 -3.21 13.33 -4.10
CA ASN A 22 -2.16 14.33 -3.94
C ASN A 22 -1.24 14.43 -5.18
N SER A 23 -1.38 13.52 -6.14
CA SER A 23 -0.55 13.51 -7.34
C SER A 23 -1.05 14.54 -8.36
N THR A 24 -0.13 15.31 -8.94
CA THR A 24 -0.41 16.25 -10.03
C THR A 24 -0.33 15.61 -11.42
N ALA A 25 -0.05 14.30 -11.49
CA ALA A 25 0.06 13.56 -12.73
C ALA A 25 -1.31 13.45 -13.44
N PRO A 26 -1.39 13.70 -14.75
CA PRO A 26 -2.64 13.55 -15.49
C PRO A 26 -3.18 12.11 -15.45
N GLU A 27 -2.30 11.11 -15.33
CA GLU A 27 -2.68 9.70 -15.16
C GLU A 27 -3.40 9.40 -13.83
N ALA A 28 -3.22 10.23 -12.81
CA ALA A 28 -3.85 10.04 -11.50
C ALA A 28 -5.39 10.10 -11.57
N GLN A 29 -5.94 10.84 -12.53
CA GLN A 29 -7.40 11.03 -12.71
C GLN A 29 -8.14 9.73 -13.03
N ASN A 30 -7.47 8.76 -13.65
CA ASN A 30 -8.06 7.46 -14.02
C ASN A 30 -7.36 6.29 -13.32
N PHE A 31 -6.57 6.59 -12.29
CA PHE A 31 -5.77 5.58 -11.61
C PHE A 31 -6.65 4.73 -10.69
N ASP A 32 -6.68 3.42 -10.96
CA ASP A 32 -7.37 2.47 -10.09
C ASP A 32 -6.48 2.10 -8.90
N ALA A 33 -6.64 2.84 -7.80
CA ALA A 33 -5.90 2.62 -6.57
C ALA A 33 -6.19 1.23 -5.94
N VAL A 34 -7.38 0.66 -6.18
CA VAL A 34 -7.75 -0.66 -5.66
C VAL A 34 -7.00 -1.74 -6.41
N ALA A 35 -7.07 -1.73 -7.75
CA ALA A 35 -6.37 -2.69 -8.59
C ALA A 35 -4.86 -2.58 -8.40
N TRP A 36 -4.33 -1.35 -8.34
CA TRP A 36 -2.92 -1.11 -8.08
C TRP A 36 -2.49 -1.65 -6.72
N LEU A 37 -3.24 -1.36 -5.65
CA LEU A 37 -2.88 -1.86 -4.31
C LEU A 37 -2.90 -3.39 -4.28
N GLY A 38 -3.88 -4.03 -4.91
CA GLY A 38 -3.94 -5.48 -5.02
C GLY A 38 -2.70 -6.07 -5.69
N GLN A 39 -2.27 -5.49 -6.82
CA GLN A 39 -1.04 -5.90 -7.51
C GLN A 39 0.22 -5.60 -6.69
N TRP A 40 0.27 -4.44 -6.04
CA TRP A 40 1.42 -4.04 -5.23
C TRP A 40 1.61 -4.94 -4.00
N LEU A 41 0.51 -5.37 -3.36
CA LEU A 41 0.53 -6.32 -2.26
C LEU A 41 1.05 -7.70 -2.68
N ASP A 42 0.80 -8.11 -3.93
CA ASP A 42 1.29 -9.39 -4.47
C ASP A 42 2.70 -9.29 -5.08
N SER A 43 3.27 -8.08 -5.17
CA SER A 43 4.58 -7.84 -5.74
C SER A 43 5.69 -7.82 -4.68
N PRO A 44 6.79 -8.56 -4.86
CA PRO A 44 7.94 -8.56 -3.95
C PRO A 44 8.54 -7.16 -3.78
N GLN A 45 8.70 -6.70 -2.54
CA GLN A 45 9.32 -5.41 -2.26
C GLN A 45 10.77 -5.55 -1.81
N PRO A 46 11.73 -4.87 -2.46
CA PRO A 46 13.12 -4.86 -2.01
C PRO A 46 13.29 -4.40 -0.56
N ALA A 47 12.52 -3.40 -0.15
CA ALA A 47 12.51 -2.86 1.22
C ALA A 47 12.05 -3.87 2.28
N LEU A 48 11.37 -4.95 1.87
CA LEU A 48 10.95 -6.06 2.74
C LEU A 48 11.86 -7.29 2.60
N GLY A 49 13.05 -7.12 2.01
CA GLY A 49 13.97 -8.22 1.71
C GLY A 49 13.45 -9.16 0.63
N GLY A 50 12.65 -8.66 -0.32
CA GLY A 50 12.07 -9.46 -1.40
C GLY A 50 10.78 -10.19 -1.02
N ARG A 51 10.17 -9.85 0.13
CA ARG A 51 8.87 -10.41 0.54
C ARG A 51 7.71 -9.61 -0.04
N LYS A 52 6.56 -10.27 -0.19
CA LYS A 52 5.32 -9.63 -0.61
C LYS A 52 4.68 -8.90 0.58
N PRO A 53 4.22 -7.65 0.41
CA PRO A 53 3.49 -6.95 1.46
C PRO A 53 2.23 -7.70 1.92
N GLY A 54 1.57 -8.41 1.01
CA GLY A 54 0.40 -9.26 1.29
C GLY A 54 0.66 -10.33 2.36
N ASP A 55 1.90 -10.81 2.50
CA ASP A 55 2.26 -11.80 3.52
C ASP A 55 2.37 -11.20 4.94
N LEU A 56 2.34 -9.87 5.06
CA LEU A 56 2.52 -9.15 6.33
C LEU A 56 1.20 -8.65 6.91
N ILE A 57 0.20 -8.39 6.06
CA ILE A 57 -1.06 -7.74 6.45
C ILE A 57 -1.99 -8.61 7.32
N ASP A 58 -1.63 -9.87 7.56
CA ASP A 58 -2.31 -10.76 8.51
C ASP A 58 -2.12 -10.35 9.97
N THR A 59 -1.13 -9.50 10.25
CA THR A 59 -0.84 -9.00 11.59
C THR A 59 -0.95 -7.48 11.64
N PRO A 60 -1.41 -6.88 12.76
CA PRO A 60 -1.44 -5.43 12.91
C PRO A 60 -0.07 -4.78 12.69
N THR A 61 0.99 -5.41 13.22
CA THR A 61 2.37 -4.95 13.05
C THR A 61 2.80 -4.95 11.58
N GLY A 62 2.45 -5.99 10.82
CA GLY A 62 2.77 -6.04 9.39
C GLY A 62 1.99 -5.00 8.58
N VAL A 63 0.72 -4.75 8.91
CA VAL A 63 -0.04 -3.63 8.32
C VAL A 63 0.66 -2.29 8.54
N ASP A 64 1.21 -2.02 9.72
CA ASP A 64 1.94 -0.77 9.98
C ASP A 64 3.25 -0.65 9.19
N VAL A 65 3.98 -1.75 9.01
CA VAL A 65 5.18 -1.79 8.15
C VAL A 65 4.80 -1.47 6.71
N VAL A 66 3.76 -2.12 6.20
CA VAL A 66 3.27 -1.92 4.83
C VAL A 66 2.73 -0.51 4.63
N ALA A 67 2.01 0.04 5.61
CA ALA A 67 1.50 1.42 5.58
C ALA A 67 2.62 2.45 5.54
N ARG A 68 3.69 2.26 6.31
CA ARG A 68 4.89 3.12 6.24
C ARG A 68 5.56 3.04 4.88
N LEU A 69 5.67 1.84 4.32
CA LEU A 69 6.27 1.66 2.99
C LEU A 69 5.45 2.34 1.91
N LEU A 70 4.12 2.22 1.98
CA LEU A 70 3.20 2.90 1.06
C LEU A 70 3.31 4.42 1.20
N GLY A 71 3.34 4.96 2.43
CA GLY A 71 3.51 6.40 2.66
C GLY A 71 4.85 6.95 2.20
N ALA A 72 5.92 6.14 2.21
CA ALA A 72 7.22 6.54 1.67
C ALA A 72 7.22 6.71 0.13
N LEU A 73 6.28 6.06 -0.58
CA LEU A 73 6.07 6.29 -2.02
C LEU A 73 5.53 7.71 -2.28
N GLU A 74 4.69 8.25 -1.39
CA GLU A 74 4.14 9.60 -1.51
C GLU A 74 5.22 10.67 -1.45
N SER A 75 6.15 10.54 -0.51
CA SER A 75 7.17 11.56 -0.28
C SER A 75 8.32 11.48 -1.30
N GLY A 76 8.27 10.55 -2.27
CA GLY A 76 9.37 10.28 -3.20
C GLY A 76 10.65 9.81 -2.51
N ALA A 77 10.58 9.34 -1.26
CA ALA A 77 11.74 8.90 -0.49
C ALA A 77 12.15 7.45 -0.80
N TYR A 78 11.58 6.87 -1.85
CA TYR A 78 11.96 5.57 -2.39
C TYR A 78 13.30 5.73 -3.14
N GLN A 79 14.41 5.32 -2.51
CA GLN A 79 15.74 5.22 -3.09
C GLN A 79 16.32 3.83 -2.82
#